data_AF-A0A7Y3AEC7-F1
#
_entry.id   AF-A0A7Y3AEC7-F1
#
_cell.length_a   1.000
_cell.length_b   1.000
_cell.length_c   1.000
_cell.angle_alpha   90.00
_cell.angle_beta   90.00
_cell.angle_gamma   90.00
#
_symmetry.space_group_name_H-M   'P 1'
#
loop_
_entity.id
_entity.type
_entity.pdbx_description
1 polymer ?
#
loop_
_entity_poly.entity_id
_entity_poly.type
_entity_poly.pdbx_seq_one_letter_code
_entity_poly.pdbx_strand_id
1 'polypeptide(L)'
;GKLLDRALSIDPDNHQARLIRYLVDRRDDRGLQNPHLRQLLSLDWRSSGEFLGYLGSMLAGSVDIESALLGWENLNEKGWISYMAGVIALEDSRVAEAWRLFSDAVLSVDTNEWVLYLALAELDRMSASRVDGASAMMTFREEFQQITAAKAEQLGTVSSLASDFERAAADPEKRQQLLAQIISITPDNRQLKAIMAFYGAIVSDWPGALEYANQYLQFAGREDALRLGTSILVPGVLQHMGNTDDARMQLQEFCRLTDTSWYRQIGETLLGERSEEDLMEKAGKVPENILTARTALGFQAEALGDRNTAIRHYREALGSYLVNWIEYDLARQRYITLRQDQK
;
A
#
# COMPACT_ATOMS: atom_id res chain seq x y z
N GLY A 1 -16.88 0.33 -23.23
CA GLY A 1 -16.48 -0.79 -24.11
C GLY A 1 -15.28 -0.41 -24.96
N LYS A 2 -15.48 -0.08 -26.24
CA LYS A 2 -14.43 -0.06 -27.29
C LYS A 2 -13.10 0.63 -26.97
N LEU A 3 -13.10 1.76 -26.26
CA LEU A 3 -11.85 2.45 -25.89
C LEU A 3 -11.06 1.69 -24.80
N LEU A 4 -11.76 1.12 -23.82
CA LEU A 4 -11.15 0.32 -22.75
C LEU A 4 -10.65 -1.02 -23.31
N ASP A 5 -11.40 -1.63 -24.22
CA ASP A 5 -10.97 -2.86 -24.90
C ASP A 5 -9.69 -2.61 -25.72
N ARG A 6 -9.60 -1.45 -26.39
CA ARG A 6 -8.39 -1.05 -27.10
C ARG A 6 -7.23 -0.77 -26.15
N ALA A 7 -7.47 -0.12 -25.01
CA ALA A 7 -6.44 0.12 -24.01
C ALA A 7 -5.86 -1.21 -23.47
N LEU A 8 -6.73 -2.17 -23.12
CA LEU A 8 -6.33 -3.49 -22.65
C LEU A 8 -5.66 -4.36 -23.72
N SER A 9 -5.96 -4.11 -25.00
CA SER A 9 -5.25 -4.75 -26.12
C SER A 9 -3.86 -4.19 -26.34
N ILE A 10 -3.60 -2.94 -25.95
CA ILE A 10 -2.28 -2.29 -26.07
C ILE A 10 -1.43 -2.63 -24.84
N ASP A 11 -2.04 -2.54 -23.67
CA ASP A 11 -1.42 -2.78 -22.38
C ASP A 11 -2.33 -3.69 -21.53
N PRO A 12 -2.09 -5.01 -21.57
CA PRO A 12 -2.82 -5.96 -20.75
C PRO A 12 -2.65 -5.71 -19.25
N ASP A 13 -1.57 -5.05 -18.82
CA ASP A 13 -1.30 -4.77 -17.41
C ASP A 13 -1.90 -3.43 -16.95
N ASN A 14 -2.71 -2.79 -17.80
CA ASN A 14 -3.52 -1.64 -17.41
C ASN A 14 -4.69 -2.07 -16.51
N HIS A 15 -4.37 -2.34 -15.25
CA HIS A 15 -5.34 -2.79 -14.24
C HIS A 15 -6.44 -1.76 -13.98
N GLN A 16 -6.17 -0.46 -14.14
CA GLN A 16 -7.18 0.57 -13.97
C GLN A 16 -8.22 0.54 -15.10
N ALA A 17 -7.78 0.43 -16.36
CA ALA A 17 -8.68 0.24 -17.49
C ALA A 17 -9.53 -1.02 -17.32
N ARG A 18 -8.94 -2.09 -16.76
CA ARG A 18 -9.65 -3.33 -16.42
C ARG A 18 -10.73 -3.12 -15.36
N LEU A 19 -10.43 -2.40 -14.28
CA LEU A 19 -11.41 -2.05 -13.25
C LEU A 19 -12.57 -1.25 -13.84
N ILE A 20 -12.29 -0.20 -14.61
CA ILE A 20 -13.32 0.62 -15.26
C ILE A 20 -14.14 -0.22 -16.25
N ARG A 21 -13.50 -1.12 -17.00
CA ARG A 21 -14.19 -2.02 -17.92
C ARG A 21 -15.16 -2.93 -17.17
N TYR A 22 -14.72 -3.49 -16.05
CA TYR A 22 -15.56 -4.31 -15.18
C TYR A 22 -16.75 -3.51 -14.63
N LEU A 23 -16.55 -2.28 -14.14
CA LEU A 23 -17.65 -1.43 -13.66
C LEU A 23 -18.72 -1.17 -14.74
N VAL A 24 -18.31 -1.04 -16.00
CA VAL A 24 -19.25 -0.90 -17.13
C VAL A 24 -20.03 -2.18 -17.35
N ASP A 25 -19.36 -3.34 -17.36
CA ASP A 25 -19.99 -4.64 -17.60
C ASP A 25 -20.84 -5.14 -16.41
N ARG A 26 -20.53 -4.67 -15.20
CA ARG A 26 -21.19 -5.06 -13.94
C ARG A 26 -22.70 -4.83 -13.95
N ARG A 27 -23.21 -3.92 -14.78
CA ARG A 27 -24.65 -3.72 -14.97
C ARG A 27 -25.34 -4.99 -15.49
N ASP A 28 -24.63 -5.77 -16.30
CA ASP A 28 -25.15 -6.96 -16.98
C ASP A 28 -24.59 -8.27 -16.40
N ASP A 29 -23.34 -8.29 -15.91
CA ASP A 29 -22.70 -9.46 -15.29
C ASP A 29 -21.87 -9.09 -14.06
N ARG A 30 -22.40 -9.43 -12.88
CA ARG A 30 -21.79 -9.19 -11.57
C ARG A 30 -20.95 -10.37 -11.06
N GLY A 31 -21.00 -11.49 -11.76
CA GLY A 31 -20.46 -12.75 -11.26
C GLY A 31 -19.00 -12.97 -11.59
N LEU A 32 -18.42 -14.00 -10.97
CA LEU A 32 -17.08 -14.51 -11.28
C LEU A 32 -16.93 -15.02 -12.72
N GLN A 33 -18.01 -15.05 -13.51
CA GLN A 33 -17.93 -15.34 -14.94
C GLN A 33 -17.26 -14.21 -15.71
N ASN A 34 -17.35 -12.96 -15.19
CA ASN A 34 -16.71 -11.81 -15.79
C ASN A 34 -15.17 -11.97 -15.81
N PRO A 35 -14.53 -11.98 -17.00
CA PRO A 35 -13.10 -12.21 -17.12
C PRO A 35 -12.26 -11.08 -16.50
N HIS A 36 -12.78 -9.85 -16.51
CA HIS A 36 -12.08 -8.70 -15.93
C HIS A 36 -12.02 -8.80 -14.40
N LEU A 37 -13.13 -9.23 -13.76
CA LEU A 37 -13.14 -9.47 -12.32
C LEU A 37 -12.16 -10.58 -11.93
N ARG A 38 -12.17 -11.72 -12.63
CA ARG A 38 -11.24 -12.83 -12.32
C ARG A 38 -9.78 -12.41 -12.38
N GLN A 39 -9.42 -11.57 -13.36
CA GLN A 39 -8.07 -11.05 -13.48
C GLN A 39 -7.71 -10.05 -12.37
N LEU A 40 -8.67 -9.24 -11.90
CA LEU A 40 -8.44 -8.38 -10.74
C LEU A 40 -8.24 -9.21 -9.47
N LEU A 41 -9.06 -10.25 -9.26
CA LEU A 41 -8.96 -11.14 -8.10
C LEU A 41 -7.67 -11.97 -8.05
N SER A 42 -6.91 -12.05 -9.16
CA SER A 42 -5.59 -12.69 -9.18
C SER A 42 -4.44 -11.74 -8.81
N LEU A 43 -4.69 -10.45 -8.62
CA LEU A 43 -3.67 -9.49 -8.19
C LEU A 43 -3.55 -9.56 -6.67
N ASP A 44 -2.36 -9.91 -6.19
CA ASP A 44 -1.99 -9.94 -4.78
C ASP A 44 -0.85 -8.96 -4.49
N TRP A 45 -0.31 -9.01 -3.28
CA TRP A 45 0.80 -8.17 -2.80
C TRP A 45 2.06 -8.18 -3.68
N ARG A 46 2.21 -9.15 -4.59
CA ARG A 46 3.35 -9.18 -5.52
C ARG A 46 3.14 -8.25 -6.71
N SER A 47 1.90 -7.86 -6.98
CA SER A 47 1.54 -7.06 -8.14
C SER A 47 1.54 -5.57 -7.82
N SER A 48 2.06 -4.76 -8.76
CA SER A 48 1.85 -3.30 -8.73
C SER A 48 0.37 -2.90 -8.82
N GLY A 49 -0.51 -3.81 -9.26
CA GLY A 49 -1.95 -3.65 -9.32
C GLY A 49 -2.70 -4.13 -8.07
N GLU A 50 -2.00 -4.48 -6.98
CA GLU A 50 -2.58 -5.03 -5.75
C GLU A 50 -3.83 -4.27 -5.30
N PHE A 51 -3.75 -2.95 -5.16
CA PHE A 51 -4.87 -2.14 -4.69
C PHE A 51 -6.12 -2.29 -5.57
N LEU A 52 -5.93 -2.42 -6.88
CA LEU A 52 -7.03 -2.64 -7.81
C LEU A 52 -7.61 -4.05 -7.72
N GLY A 53 -6.78 -5.04 -7.38
CA GLY A 53 -7.24 -6.38 -7.01
C GLY A 53 -8.10 -6.35 -5.75
N TYR A 54 -7.69 -5.60 -4.74
CA TYR A 54 -8.46 -5.36 -3.52
C TYR A 54 -9.83 -4.73 -3.80
N LEU A 55 -9.90 -3.70 -4.66
CA LEU A 55 -11.19 -3.14 -5.11
C LEU A 55 -12.04 -4.18 -5.85
N GLY A 56 -11.42 -5.06 -6.63
CA GLY A 56 -12.09 -6.23 -7.24
C GLY A 56 -12.70 -7.15 -6.20
N SER A 57 -11.97 -7.45 -5.12
CA SER A 57 -12.44 -8.28 -3.99
C SER A 57 -13.60 -7.63 -3.22
N MET A 58 -13.58 -6.31 -3.04
CA MET A 58 -14.72 -5.57 -2.50
C MET A 58 -15.96 -5.73 -3.38
N LEU A 59 -15.82 -5.53 -4.70
CA LEU A 59 -16.94 -5.65 -5.64
C LEU A 59 -17.45 -7.09 -5.78
N ALA A 60 -16.61 -8.09 -5.51
CA ALA A 60 -16.99 -9.50 -5.45
C ALA A 60 -17.68 -9.89 -4.14
N GLY A 61 -17.68 -9.01 -3.12
CA GLY A 61 -18.22 -9.28 -1.79
C GLY A 61 -17.32 -10.18 -0.93
N SER A 62 -16.06 -10.39 -1.34
CA SER A 62 -15.08 -11.16 -0.57
C SER A 62 -14.47 -10.35 0.58
N VAL A 63 -14.63 -9.03 0.55
CA VAL A 63 -14.15 -8.11 1.59
C VAL A 63 -15.35 -7.37 2.16
N ASP A 64 -15.44 -7.34 3.48
CA ASP A 64 -16.45 -6.57 4.21
C ASP A 64 -16.26 -5.05 4.00
N ILE A 65 -17.35 -4.34 3.77
CA ILE A 65 -17.33 -2.90 3.42
C ILE A 65 -16.87 -2.05 4.61
N GLU A 66 -17.29 -2.38 5.83
CA GLU A 66 -16.92 -1.61 7.02
C GLU A 66 -15.40 -1.70 7.26
N SER A 67 -14.87 -2.91 7.17
CA SER A 67 -13.43 -3.17 7.22
C SER A 67 -12.68 -2.45 6.08
N ALA A 68 -13.26 -2.47 4.87
CA ALA A 68 -12.62 -1.84 3.72
C ALA A 68 -12.50 -0.32 3.84
N LEU A 69 -13.52 0.36 4.38
CA LEU A 69 -13.51 1.80 4.59
C LEU A 69 -12.41 2.28 5.57
N LEU A 70 -11.83 1.36 6.34
CA LEU A 70 -10.70 1.63 7.24
C LEU A 70 -9.34 1.36 6.57
N GLY A 71 -9.30 0.47 5.57
CA GLY A 71 -8.08 -0.10 5.00
C GLY A 71 -7.43 0.66 3.83
N TRP A 72 -7.50 1.99 3.83
CA TRP A 72 -6.80 2.84 2.87
C TRP A 72 -5.44 3.31 3.42
N GLU A 73 -4.48 3.52 2.53
CA GLU A 73 -3.12 3.95 2.84
C GLU A 73 -2.88 5.43 2.53
N ASN A 74 -3.65 5.98 1.59
CA ASN A 74 -3.60 7.38 1.22
C ASN A 74 -4.99 7.87 0.78
N LEU A 75 -5.12 9.18 0.54
CA LEU A 75 -6.40 9.79 0.21
C LEU A 75 -6.97 9.37 -1.15
N ASN A 76 -6.12 9.01 -2.12
CA ASN A 76 -6.59 8.50 -3.41
C ASN A 76 -7.21 7.10 -3.25
N GLU A 77 -6.58 6.24 -2.47
CA GLU A 77 -7.17 4.94 -2.11
C GLU A 77 -8.47 5.11 -1.34
N LYS A 78 -8.52 6.01 -0.35
CA LYS A 78 -9.75 6.34 0.39
C LYS A 78 -10.88 6.74 -0.57
N GLY A 79 -10.55 7.53 -1.59
CA GLY A 79 -11.48 7.90 -2.64
C GLY A 79 -12.04 6.71 -3.40
N TRP A 80 -11.16 5.84 -3.90
CA TRP A 80 -11.54 4.63 -4.62
C TRP A 80 -12.37 3.66 -3.77
N ILE A 81 -11.97 3.40 -2.53
CA ILE A 81 -12.73 2.54 -1.61
C ILE A 81 -14.12 3.13 -1.34
N SER A 82 -14.20 4.43 -1.06
CA SER A 82 -15.48 5.12 -0.82
C SER A 82 -16.38 5.05 -2.06
N TYR A 83 -15.81 5.23 -3.25
CA TYR A 83 -16.55 5.10 -4.50
C TYR A 83 -17.09 3.67 -4.70
N MET A 84 -16.26 2.64 -4.49
CA MET A 84 -16.72 1.24 -4.61
C MET A 84 -17.81 0.90 -3.60
N ALA A 85 -17.65 1.33 -2.35
CA ALA A 85 -18.67 1.18 -1.32
C ALA A 85 -19.97 1.89 -1.73
N GLY A 86 -19.89 3.09 -2.33
CA GLY A 86 -21.03 3.84 -2.84
C GLY A 86 -21.76 3.13 -3.98
N VAL A 87 -21.02 2.52 -4.91
CA VAL A 87 -21.59 1.68 -5.98
C VAL A 87 -22.36 0.50 -5.39
N ILE A 88 -21.77 -0.23 -4.43
CA ILE A 88 -22.41 -1.37 -3.78
C ILE A 88 -23.66 -0.93 -3.00
N ALA A 89 -23.57 0.17 -2.24
CA ALA A 89 -24.71 0.72 -1.50
C ALA A 89 -25.86 1.13 -2.44
N LEU A 90 -25.55 1.70 -3.60
CA LEU A 90 -26.56 2.06 -4.59
C LEU A 90 -27.23 0.82 -5.20
N GLU A 91 -26.47 -0.23 -5.48
CA GLU A 91 -27.00 -1.52 -5.95
C GLU A 91 -27.94 -2.17 -4.91
N ASP A 92 -27.66 -1.98 -3.62
CA ASP A 92 -28.48 -2.43 -2.50
C ASP A 92 -29.65 -1.47 -2.16
N SER A 93 -29.90 -0.46 -3.01
CA SER A 93 -30.93 0.57 -2.80
C SER A 93 -30.74 1.43 -1.53
N ARG A 94 -29.52 1.47 -0.97
CA ARG A 94 -29.13 2.32 0.18
C ARG A 94 -28.72 3.71 -0.30
N VAL A 95 -29.69 4.45 -0.85
CA VAL A 95 -29.48 5.72 -1.58
C VAL A 95 -28.85 6.84 -0.74
N ALA A 96 -29.21 6.96 0.54
CA ALA A 96 -28.65 7.98 1.43
C ALA A 96 -27.16 7.70 1.74
N GLU A 97 -26.84 6.42 1.95
CA GLU A 97 -25.47 5.98 2.21
C GLU A 97 -24.60 6.12 0.96
N ALA A 98 -25.10 5.72 -0.21
CA ALA A 98 -24.40 5.90 -1.48
C ALA A 98 -24.03 7.37 -1.73
N TRP A 99 -24.94 8.31 -1.42
CA TRP A 99 -24.66 9.74 -1.54
C TRP A 99 -23.49 10.15 -0.65
N ARG A 100 -23.53 9.78 0.64
CA ARG A 100 -22.44 10.07 1.58
C ARG A 100 -21.11 9.50 1.08
N LEU A 101 -21.10 8.25 0.63
CA LEU A 101 -19.90 7.58 0.16
C LEU A 101 -19.30 8.19 -1.12
N PHE A 102 -20.14 8.63 -2.07
CA PHE A 102 -19.65 9.36 -3.23
C PHE A 102 -19.16 10.76 -2.88
N SER A 103 -19.82 11.46 -1.96
CA SER A 103 -19.31 12.73 -1.41
C SER A 103 -17.95 12.54 -0.76
N ASP A 104 -17.80 11.53 0.10
CA ASP A 104 -16.52 11.19 0.75
C ASP A 104 -15.44 10.87 -0.29
N ALA A 105 -15.79 10.18 -1.38
CA ALA A 105 -14.86 9.87 -2.46
C ALA A 105 -14.31 11.14 -3.13
N VAL A 106 -15.19 12.07 -3.48
CA VAL A 106 -14.85 13.36 -4.11
C VAL A 106 -14.01 14.24 -3.17
N LEU A 107 -14.38 14.31 -1.89
CA LEU A 107 -13.69 15.16 -0.92
C LEU A 107 -12.32 14.60 -0.52
N SER A 108 -12.12 13.28 -0.65
CA SER A 108 -10.85 12.65 -0.28
C SER A 108 -9.77 12.85 -1.33
N VAL A 109 -10.06 12.65 -2.62
CA VAL A 109 -9.04 12.60 -3.68
C VAL A 109 -8.43 13.95 -4.06
N ASP A 110 -7.30 13.88 -4.76
CA ASP A 110 -6.71 15.01 -5.48
C ASP A 110 -7.50 15.33 -6.77
N THR A 111 -7.31 16.55 -7.29
CA THR A 111 -8.16 17.13 -8.36
C THR A 111 -8.04 16.47 -9.73
N ASN A 112 -7.08 15.56 -9.93
CA ASN A 112 -6.77 14.96 -11.24
C ASN A 112 -6.97 13.43 -11.29
N GLU A 113 -7.77 12.89 -10.37
CA GLU A 113 -7.99 11.45 -10.27
C GLU A 113 -9.27 10.99 -10.99
N TRP A 114 -9.23 9.81 -11.63
CA TRP A 114 -10.39 9.27 -12.35
C TRP A 114 -11.62 9.06 -11.45
N VAL A 115 -11.38 8.63 -10.20
CA VAL A 115 -12.46 8.40 -9.23
C VAL A 115 -13.21 9.69 -8.89
N LEU A 116 -12.56 10.86 -8.95
CA LEU A 116 -13.22 12.15 -8.76
C LEU A 116 -14.37 12.33 -9.75
N TYR A 117 -14.07 12.16 -11.04
CA TYR A 117 -15.05 12.34 -12.10
C TYR A 117 -16.15 11.28 -12.06
N LEU A 118 -15.79 10.03 -11.72
CA LEU A 118 -16.76 8.95 -11.57
C LEU A 118 -17.73 9.23 -10.42
N ALA A 119 -17.23 9.64 -9.26
CA ALA A 119 -18.05 9.94 -8.09
C ALA A 119 -18.93 11.18 -8.31
N LEU A 120 -18.41 12.25 -8.93
CA LEU A 120 -19.20 13.43 -9.32
C LEU A 120 -20.33 13.05 -10.28
N ALA A 121 -20.06 12.21 -11.28
CA ALA A 121 -21.08 11.76 -12.23
C ALA A 121 -22.19 10.93 -11.56
N GLU A 122 -21.87 10.16 -10.51
CA GLU A 122 -22.87 9.46 -9.70
C GLU A 122 -23.70 10.45 -8.86
N LEU A 123 -23.06 11.40 -8.17
CA LEU A 123 -23.75 12.44 -7.41
C LEU A 123 -24.69 13.26 -8.29
N ASP A 124 -24.25 13.69 -9.48
CA ASP A 124 -25.08 14.43 -10.43
C ASP A 124 -26.32 13.63 -10.84
N ARG A 125 -26.13 12.35 -11.18
CA ARG A 125 -27.24 11.44 -11.52
C ARG A 125 -28.23 11.28 -10.36
N MET A 126 -27.72 11.09 -9.15
CA MET A 126 -28.55 10.96 -7.95
C MET A 126 -29.31 12.25 -7.66
N SER A 127 -28.66 13.41 -7.82
CA SER A 127 -29.29 14.71 -7.61
C SER A 127 -30.46 14.97 -8.56
N ALA A 128 -30.36 14.53 -9.82
CA ALA A 128 -31.42 14.69 -10.82
C ALA A 128 -32.71 13.93 -10.47
N SER A 129 -32.63 12.92 -9.59
CA SER A 129 -33.77 12.10 -9.15
C SER A 129 -34.44 12.60 -7.86
N ARG A 130 -33.89 13.64 -7.21
CA ARG A 130 -34.35 14.14 -5.90
C ARG A 130 -35.00 15.52 -6.03
N VAL A 131 -36.04 15.77 -5.23
CA VAL A 131 -36.77 17.06 -5.23
C VAL A 131 -35.88 18.23 -4.82
N ASP A 132 -34.97 18.01 -3.87
CA ASP A 132 -34.00 18.96 -3.35
C ASP A 132 -32.59 18.79 -3.94
N GLY A 133 -32.43 17.92 -4.94
CA GLY A 133 -31.12 17.48 -5.41
C GLY A 133 -30.28 18.61 -6.01
N ALA A 134 -30.89 19.58 -6.69
CA ALA A 134 -30.19 20.74 -7.24
C ALA A 134 -29.58 21.62 -6.12
N SER A 135 -30.31 21.81 -5.01
CA SER A 135 -29.81 22.57 -3.87
C SER A 135 -28.71 21.81 -3.14
N ALA A 136 -28.90 20.51 -2.91
CA ALA A 136 -27.90 19.66 -2.25
C ALA A 136 -26.59 19.61 -3.05
N MET A 137 -26.67 19.48 -4.38
CA MET A 137 -25.51 19.50 -5.26
C MET A 137 -24.80 20.86 -5.25
N MET A 138 -25.54 21.97 -5.18
CA MET A 138 -24.96 23.32 -5.13
C MET A 138 -24.14 23.50 -3.85
N THR A 139 -24.70 23.18 -2.69
CA THR A 139 -24.00 23.23 -1.40
C THR A 139 -22.75 22.34 -1.41
N PHE A 140 -22.86 21.12 -1.96
CA PHE A 140 -21.72 20.22 -2.07
C PHE A 140 -20.60 20.78 -2.97
N ARG A 141 -20.95 21.42 -4.10
CA ARG A 141 -19.95 22.02 -4.99
C ARG A 141 -19.22 23.19 -4.35
N GLU A 142 -19.90 23.97 -3.51
CA GLU A 142 -19.28 25.06 -2.74
C GLU A 142 -18.25 24.50 -1.73
N GLU A 143 -18.61 23.45 -0.99
CA GLU A 143 -17.70 22.75 -0.07
C GLU A 143 -16.49 22.18 -0.82
N PHE A 144 -16.73 21.49 -1.93
CA PHE A 144 -15.67 20.92 -2.77
C PHE A 144 -14.69 21.99 -3.29
N GLN A 145 -15.18 23.16 -3.72
CA GLN A 145 -14.34 24.26 -4.17
C GLN A 145 -13.42 24.79 -3.06
N GLN A 146 -13.94 24.91 -1.83
CA GLN A 146 -13.13 25.36 -0.70
C GLN A 146 -12.03 24.36 -0.34
N ILE A 147 -12.36 23.07 -0.30
CA ILE A 147 -11.41 22.00 0.04
C ILE A 147 -10.32 21.88 -1.04
N THR A 148 -10.71 21.93 -2.32
CA THR A 148 -9.74 21.80 -3.43
C THR A 148 -8.79 22.99 -3.51
N ALA A 149 -9.26 24.21 -3.22
CA ALA A 149 -8.39 25.38 -3.15
C ALA A 149 -7.30 25.23 -2.07
N ALA A 150 -7.66 24.72 -0.89
CA ALA A 150 -6.70 24.46 0.19
C ALA A 150 -5.68 23.36 -0.17
N LYS A 151 -6.12 22.27 -0.82
CA LYS A 151 -5.22 21.19 -1.26
C LYS A 151 -4.25 21.63 -2.36
N ALA A 152 -4.66 22.50 -3.26
CA ALA A 152 -3.83 22.95 -4.38
C ALA A 152 -2.57 23.70 -3.92
N GLU A 153 -2.66 24.47 -2.82
CA GLU A 153 -1.51 25.17 -2.24
C GLU A 153 -0.48 24.17 -1.69
N GLN A 154 -0.94 23.14 -0.96
CA GLN A 154 -0.09 22.10 -0.38
C GLN A 154 0.60 21.26 -1.47
N LEU A 155 -0.10 20.96 -2.57
CA LEU A 155 0.41 20.12 -3.66
C LEU A 155 1.66 20.73 -4.32
N GLY A 156 1.72 22.05 -4.45
CA GLY A 156 2.89 22.75 -5.02
C GLY A 156 4.16 22.52 -4.19
N THR A 157 4.06 22.66 -2.88
CA THR A 157 5.18 22.43 -1.95
C THR A 157 5.59 20.96 -1.94
N VAL A 158 4.62 20.04 -1.86
CA VAL A 158 4.88 18.59 -1.87
C VAL A 158 5.57 18.15 -3.17
N SER A 159 5.13 18.67 -4.32
CA SER A 159 5.73 18.33 -5.62
C SER A 159 7.20 18.75 -5.73
N SER A 160 7.54 19.92 -5.16
CA SER A 160 8.93 20.37 -5.08
C SER A 160 9.77 19.44 -4.19
N LEU A 161 9.27 19.11 -2.99
CA LEU A 161 9.96 18.21 -2.06
C LEU A 161 10.12 16.80 -2.63
N ALA A 162 9.11 16.27 -3.33
CA ALA A 162 9.18 14.99 -4.02
C ALA A 162 10.27 15.00 -5.11
N SER A 163 10.38 16.09 -5.86
CA SER A 163 11.44 16.26 -6.86
C SER A 163 12.85 16.30 -6.23
N ASP A 164 12.97 16.93 -5.06
CA ASP A 164 14.23 16.95 -4.29
C ASP A 164 14.54 15.55 -3.73
N PHE A 165 13.52 14.80 -3.30
CA PHE A 165 13.64 13.44 -2.78
C PHE A 165 14.17 12.47 -3.84
N GLU A 166 13.67 12.57 -5.08
CA GLU A 166 14.19 11.80 -6.21
C GLU A 166 15.65 12.17 -6.54
N ARG A 167 15.98 13.46 -6.51
CA ARG A 167 17.36 13.93 -6.74
C ARG A 167 18.33 13.46 -5.65
N ALA A 168 17.84 13.19 -4.44
CA ALA A 168 18.62 12.67 -3.33
C ALA A 168 18.78 11.13 -3.33
N ALA A 169 18.62 10.45 -4.48
CA ALA A 169 18.65 8.99 -4.56
C ALA A 169 19.87 8.28 -3.95
N ALA A 170 21.01 8.96 -3.91
CA ALA A 170 22.25 8.42 -3.34
C ALA A 170 22.48 8.78 -1.86
N ASP A 171 21.58 9.55 -1.23
CA ASP A 171 21.73 10.11 0.12
C ASP A 171 20.52 9.72 0.99
N PRO A 172 20.59 8.57 1.70
CA PRO A 172 19.49 8.07 2.53
C PRO A 172 19.08 9.02 3.65
N GLU A 173 20.04 9.69 4.29
CA GLU A 173 19.80 10.66 5.36
C GLU A 173 19.05 11.87 4.83
N LYS A 174 19.44 12.39 3.66
CA LYS A 174 18.71 13.48 3.02
C LYS A 174 17.30 13.06 2.61
N ARG A 175 17.12 11.84 2.10
CA ARG A 175 15.80 11.28 1.78
C ARG A 175 14.92 11.18 3.02
N GLN A 176 15.46 10.71 4.15
CA GLN A 176 14.74 10.67 5.43
C GLN A 176 14.26 12.08 5.83
N GLN A 177 15.13 13.09 5.77
CA GLN A 177 14.78 14.47 6.12
C GLN A 177 13.70 15.07 5.20
N LEU A 178 13.78 14.81 3.90
CA LEU A 178 12.79 15.28 2.93
C LEU A 178 11.45 14.57 3.13
N LEU A 179 11.46 13.26 3.40
CA LEU A 179 10.25 12.50 3.70
C LEU A 179 9.56 13.02 4.97
N ALA A 180 10.31 13.40 6.00
CA ALA A 180 9.75 13.99 7.22
C ALA A 180 9.00 15.31 6.93
N GLN A 181 9.55 16.15 6.04
CA GLN A 181 8.88 17.37 5.60
C GLN A 181 7.60 17.05 4.81
N ILE A 182 7.63 16.07 3.91
CA ILE A 182 6.44 15.66 3.15
C ILE A 182 5.34 15.14 4.10
N ILE A 183 5.70 14.31 5.09
CA ILE A 183 4.76 13.79 6.09
C ILE A 183 4.13 14.94 6.90
N SER A 184 4.90 15.97 7.26
CA SER A 184 4.36 17.12 8.00
C SER A 184 3.29 17.91 7.22
N ILE A 185 3.37 17.90 5.89
CA ILE A 185 2.39 18.56 5.01
C ILE A 185 1.22 17.62 4.69
N THR A 186 1.47 16.30 4.63
CA THR A 186 0.49 15.28 4.24
C THR A 186 0.30 14.21 5.33
N PRO A 187 -0.14 14.59 6.54
CA PRO A 187 -0.20 13.67 7.69
C PRO A 187 -1.15 12.48 7.49
N ASP A 188 -2.13 12.62 6.59
CA ASP A 188 -3.09 11.57 6.22
C ASP A 188 -2.53 10.53 5.24
N ASN A 189 -1.34 10.75 4.68
CA ASN A 189 -0.68 9.77 3.81
C ASN A 189 0.04 8.71 4.67
N ARG A 190 -0.71 7.69 5.10
CA ARG A 190 -0.28 6.67 6.06
C ARG A 190 0.91 5.86 5.55
N GLN A 191 0.92 5.48 4.27
CA GLN A 191 2.04 4.74 3.67
C GLN A 191 3.39 5.46 3.83
N LEU A 192 3.42 6.81 3.89
CA LEU A 192 4.68 7.52 4.09
C LEU A 192 5.29 7.24 5.46
N LYS A 193 4.49 6.90 6.47
CA LYS A 193 4.96 6.48 7.80
C LYS A 193 5.65 5.12 7.73
N ALA A 194 5.09 4.17 6.99
CA ALA A 194 5.75 2.89 6.74
C ALA A 194 7.08 3.08 5.98
N ILE A 195 7.07 3.89 4.92
CA ILE A 195 8.29 4.20 4.16
C ILE A 195 9.33 4.89 5.06
N MET A 196 8.91 5.80 5.94
CA MET A 196 9.79 6.44 6.93
C MET A 196 10.38 5.43 7.92
N ALA A 197 9.61 4.42 8.33
CA ALA A 197 10.13 3.35 9.19
C ALA A 197 11.30 2.61 8.52
N PHE A 198 11.15 2.28 7.23
CA PHE A 198 12.24 1.68 6.45
C PHE A 198 13.44 2.63 6.29
N TYR A 199 13.23 3.92 6.04
CA TYR A 199 14.34 4.89 6.00
C TYR A 199 15.06 5.02 7.34
N GLY A 200 14.33 4.99 8.46
CA GLY A 200 14.93 4.90 9.79
C GLY A 200 15.84 3.67 9.93
N ALA A 201 15.35 2.50 9.51
CA ALA A 201 16.14 1.27 9.54
C ALA A 201 17.36 1.31 8.58
N ILE A 202 17.22 1.94 7.42
CA ILE A 202 18.31 2.15 6.45
C ILE A 202 19.45 2.94 7.11
N VAL A 203 19.14 4.06 7.79
CA VAL A 203 20.16 4.93 8.42
C VAL A 203 20.53 4.50 9.84
N SER A 204 20.04 3.35 10.31
CA SER A 204 20.24 2.83 11.68
C SER A 204 19.61 3.69 12.80
N ASP A 205 18.62 4.53 12.48
CA ASP A 205 17.77 5.19 13.46
C ASP A 205 16.68 4.22 13.93
N TRP A 206 17.07 3.25 14.78
CA TRP A 206 16.18 2.21 15.27
C TRP A 206 14.98 2.75 16.06
N PRO A 207 15.14 3.72 16.99
CA PRO A 207 14.00 4.29 17.69
C PRO A 207 13.02 4.98 16.74
N GLY A 208 13.51 5.79 15.78
CA GLY A 208 12.66 6.44 14.79
C GLY A 208 11.95 5.43 13.87
N ALA A 209 12.67 4.39 13.42
CA ALA A 209 12.09 3.31 12.63
C ALA A 209 10.91 2.64 13.34
N LEU A 210 11.08 2.28 14.61
CA LEU A 210 10.05 1.65 15.43
C LEU A 210 8.87 2.60 15.69
N GLU A 211 9.13 3.88 15.97
CA GLU A 211 8.09 4.88 16.20
C GLU A 211 7.17 5.00 14.97
N TYR A 212 7.74 5.22 13.79
CA TYR A 212 6.95 5.38 12.57
C TYR A 212 6.25 4.09 12.15
N ALA A 213 6.86 2.92 12.36
CA ALA A 213 6.21 1.63 12.13
C ALA A 213 4.97 1.46 13.03
N ASN A 214 5.07 1.81 14.31
CA ASN A 214 3.93 1.75 15.24
C ASN A 214 2.84 2.77 14.86
N GLN A 215 3.23 4.00 14.50
CA GLN A 215 2.29 5.01 14.02
C GLN A 215 1.56 4.57 12.74
N TYR A 216 2.17 3.72 11.93
CA TYR A 216 1.58 3.14 10.73
C TYR A 216 0.64 1.97 11.07
N LEU A 217 1.14 0.99 11.84
CA LEU A 217 0.43 -0.25 12.16
C LEU A 217 -0.75 -0.07 13.13
N GLN A 218 -0.84 1.07 13.85
CA GLN A 218 -2.00 1.38 14.71
C GLN A 218 -3.33 1.47 13.93
N PHE A 219 -3.27 1.81 12.64
CA PHE A 219 -4.46 1.85 11.79
C PHE A 219 -4.78 0.46 11.29
N ALA A 220 -6.04 0.03 11.34
CA ALA A 220 -6.47 -1.16 10.62
C ALA A 220 -6.16 -1.03 9.13
N GLY A 221 -5.75 -2.11 8.48
CA GLY A 221 -5.31 -2.09 7.09
C GLY A 221 -5.36 -3.47 6.47
N ARG A 222 -5.42 -3.48 5.13
CA ARG A 222 -5.31 -4.72 4.34
C ARG A 222 -3.87 -5.24 4.40
N GLU A 223 -3.69 -6.53 4.11
CA GLU A 223 -2.37 -7.16 4.02
C GLU A 223 -1.66 -6.82 2.70
N ASP A 224 -1.37 -5.54 2.49
CA ASP A 224 -0.55 -5.13 1.36
C ASP A 224 0.94 -5.35 1.58
N ALA A 225 1.72 -5.29 0.50
CA ALA A 225 3.16 -5.52 0.53
C ALA A 225 3.84 -4.64 1.59
N LEU A 226 3.49 -3.36 1.65
CA LEU A 226 4.10 -2.40 2.56
C LEU A 226 3.75 -2.72 4.01
N ARG A 227 2.50 -3.08 4.30
CA ARG A 227 2.06 -3.47 5.65
C ARG A 227 2.68 -4.77 6.12
N LEU A 228 2.71 -5.77 5.26
CA LEU A 228 3.35 -7.05 5.54
C LEU A 228 4.86 -6.87 5.77
N GLY A 229 5.53 -6.09 4.93
CA GLY A 229 6.95 -5.72 5.09
C GLY A 229 7.21 -4.95 6.38
N THR A 230 6.40 -3.93 6.69
CA THR A 230 6.54 -3.15 7.93
C THR A 230 6.32 -4.00 9.17
N SER A 231 5.39 -4.97 9.12
CA SER A 231 5.12 -5.87 10.24
C SER A 231 6.29 -6.82 10.53
N ILE A 232 7.05 -7.22 9.50
CA ILE A 232 8.32 -7.97 9.67
C ILE A 232 9.48 -7.05 10.08
N LEU A 233 9.49 -5.79 9.64
CA LEU A 233 10.52 -4.82 9.99
C LEU A 233 10.56 -4.58 11.51
N VAL A 234 9.40 -4.44 12.17
CA VAL A 234 9.28 -4.17 13.61
C VAL A 234 10.09 -5.14 14.49
N PRO A 235 9.89 -6.46 14.42
CA PRO A 235 10.67 -7.39 15.23
C PRO A 235 12.17 -7.36 14.88
N GLY A 236 12.54 -7.12 13.63
CA GLY A 236 13.94 -6.92 13.24
C GLY A 236 14.58 -5.69 13.90
N VAL A 237 13.87 -4.56 13.91
CA VAL A 237 14.33 -3.31 14.57
C VAL A 237 14.45 -3.53 16.08
N LEU A 238 13.50 -4.22 16.70
CA LEU A 238 13.57 -4.57 18.12
C LEU A 238 14.80 -5.45 18.44
N GLN A 239 15.17 -6.39 17.57
CA GLN A 239 16.40 -7.17 17.72
C GLN A 239 17.64 -6.28 17.64
N HIS A 240 17.71 -5.34 16.70
CA HIS A 240 18.80 -4.36 16.61
C HIS A 240 18.94 -3.48 17.86
N MET A 241 17.82 -3.24 18.58
CA MET A 241 17.79 -2.52 19.85
C MET A 241 18.13 -3.40 21.06
N GLY A 242 18.32 -4.72 20.87
CA GLY A 242 18.54 -5.68 21.95
C GLY A 242 17.28 -6.19 22.65
N ASN A 243 16.09 -5.77 22.21
CA ASN A 243 14.79 -6.12 22.80
C ASN A 243 14.28 -7.46 22.23
N THR A 244 15.02 -8.54 22.51
CA THR A 244 14.81 -9.85 21.87
C THR A 244 13.47 -10.50 22.23
N ASP A 245 13.03 -10.37 23.48
CA ASP A 245 11.76 -10.94 23.94
C ASP A 245 10.57 -10.23 23.29
N ASP A 246 10.60 -8.90 23.21
CA ASP A 246 9.57 -8.11 22.51
C ASP A 246 9.55 -8.43 21.02
N ALA A 247 10.72 -8.55 20.39
CA ALA A 247 10.81 -8.97 18.99
C ALA A 247 10.14 -10.33 18.76
N ARG A 248 10.39 -11.30 19.64
CA ARG A 248 9.79 -12.63 19.55
C ARG A 248 8.27 -12.58 19.72
N MET A 249 7.77 -11.82 20.70
CA MET A 249 6.33 -11.67 20.93
C MET A 249 5.62 -11.03 19.73
N GLN A 250 6.20 -9.95 19.18
CA GLN A 250 5.67 -9.28 18.00
C GLN A 250 5.63 -10.21 16.77
N LEU A 251 6.67 -11.01 16.59
CA LEU A 251 6.75 -11.96 15.48
C LEU A 251 5.75 -13.12 15.62
N GLN A 252 5.52 -13.62 16.83
CA GLN A 252 4.48 -14.62 17.11
C GLN A 252 3.08 -14.08 16.84
N GLU A 253 2.80 -12.86 17.29
CA GLU A 253 1.52 -12.21 17.04
C GLU A 253 1.29 -11.95 15.56
N PHE A 254 2.32 -11.50 14.84
CA PHE A 254 2.30 -11.39 13.38
C PHE A 254 1.94 -12.72 12.71
N CYS A 255 2.61 -13.82 13.06
CA CYS A 255 2.31 -15.13 12.47
C CYS A 255 0.86 -15.58 12.74
N ARG A 256 0.31 -15.23 13.92
CA ARG A 256 -1.06 -15.56 14.31
C ARG A 256 -2.10 -14.74 13.56
N LEU A 257 -1.82 -13.46 13.30
CA LEU A 257 -2.76 -12.53 12.68
C LEU A 257 -2.68 -12.47 11.16
N THR A 258 -1.55 -12.89 10.56
CA THR A 258 -1.34 -12.76 9.12
C THR A 258 -1.97 -13.89 8.35
N ASP A 259 -2.83 -13.60 7.38
CA ASP A 259 -3.47 -14.54 6.46
C ASP A 259 -2.58 -14.90 5.26
N THR A 260 -1.74 -13.97 4.83
CA THR A 260 -0.80 -14.14 3.72
C THR A 260 0.24 -15.21 4.05
N SER A 261 0.01 -16.41 3.52
CA SER A 261 0.81 -17.61 3.79
C SER A 261 2.31 -17.42 3.57
N TRP A 262 2.72 -16.63 2.57
CA TRP A 262 4.14 -16.37 2.30
C TRP A 262 4.83 -15.63 3.46
N TYR A 263 4.25 -14.51 3.88
CA TYR A 263 4.80 -13.68 4.95
C TYR A 263 4.73 -14.37 6.31
N ARG A 264 3.66 -15.14 6.57
CA ARG A 264 3.60 -16.01 7.76
C ARG A 264 4.78 -16.98 7.82
N GLN A 265 5.13 -17.61 6.69
CA GLN A 265 6.27 -18.53 6.62
C GLN A 265 7.61 -17.84 6.86
N ILE A 266 7.78 -16.59 6.39
CA ILE A 266 8.96 -15.79 6.76
C ILE A 266 9.02 -15.63 8.28
N GLY A 267 7.90 -15.27 8.91
CA GLY A 267 7.84 -15.12 10.36
C GLY A 267 8.14 -16.41 11.12
N GLU A 268 7.57 -17.54 10.70
CA GLU A 268 7.83 -18.87 11.27
C GLU A 268 9.32 -19.26 11.11
N THR A 269 9.96 -18.94 9.99
CA THR A 269 11.41 -19.15 9.81
C THR A 269 12.24 -18.26 10.74
N LEU A 270 11.88 -16.98 10.88
CA LEU A 270 12.56 -16.04 11.80
C LEU A 270 12.39 -16.44 13.29
N LEU A 271 11.33 -17.20 13.62
CA LEU A 271 11.12 -17.82 14.95
C LEU A 271 11.89 -19.14 15.13
N GLY A 272 12.50 -19.67 14.07
CA GLY A 272 13.16 -20.98 14.07
C GLY A 272 12.20 -22.18 14.02
N GLU A 273 10.92 -21.95 13.70
CA GLU A 273 9.90 -23.00 13.57
C GLU A 273 9.96 -23.70 12.20
N ARG A 274 10.62 -23.07 11.23
CA ARG A 274 10.94 -23.61 9.91
C ARG A 274 12.40 -23.40 9.55
N SER A 275 12.93 -24.27 8.71
CA SER A 275 14.27 -24.12 8.13
C SER A 275 14.30 -23.02 7.05
N GLU A 276 15.44 -22.32 6.94
CA GLU A 276 15.74 -21.43 5.81
C GLU A 276 15.63 -22.15 4.46
N GLU A 277 16.05 -23.42 4.39
CA GLU A 277 16.05 -24.21 3.14
C GLU A 277 14.63 -24.40 2.57
N ASP A 278 13.66 -24.85 3.39
CA ASP A 278 12.23 -24.95 3.02
C ASP A 278 11.67 -23.61 2.53
N LEU A 279 11.99 -22.50 3.22
CA LEU A 279 11.53 -21.18 2.83
C LEU A 279 12.07 -20.77 1.44
N MET A 280 13.36 -21.05 1.18
CA MET A 280 13.99 -20.73 -0.10
C MET A 280 13.54 -21.64 -1.24
N GLU A 281 13.26 -22.92 -0.96
CA GLU A 281 12.66 -23.83 -1.94
C GLU A 281 11.30 -23.28 -2.41
N LYS A 282 10.47 -22.79 -1.48
CA LYS A 282 9.18 -22.19 -1.78
C LYS A 282 9.27 -20.81 -2.42
N ALA A 283 10.30 -20.02 -2.10
CA ALA A 283 10.57 -18.78 -2.84
C ALA A 283 10.76 -19.08 -4.34
N GLY A 284 11.45 -20.19 -4.63
CA GLY A 284 11.73 -20.64 -5.99
C GLY A 284 12.46 -19.57 -6.79
N LYS A 285 11.87 -19.12 -7.89
CA LYS A 285 12.41 -18.06 -8.76
C LYS A 285 11.58 -16.78 -8.75
N VAL A 286 10.66 -16.64 -7.79
CA VAL A 286 9.76 -15.48 -7.72
C VAL A 286 10.50 -14.31 -7.07
N PRO A 287 10.79 -13.21 -7.80
CA PRO A 287 11.63 -12.13 -7.30
C PRO A 287 11.12 -11.50 -6.00
N GLU A 288 9.81 -11.33 -5.85
CA GLU A 288 9.15 -10.72 -4.69
C GLU A 288 9.35 -11.59 -3.45
N ASN A 289 9.22 -12.91 -3.61
CA ASN A 289 9.48 -13.87 -2.55
C ASN A 289 10.97 -13.87 -2.15
N ILE A 290 11.87 -13.89 -3.15
CA ILE A 290 13.32 -13.86 -2.90
C ILE A 290 13.71 -12.59 -2.14
N LEU A 291 13.24 -11.43 -2.60
CA LEU A 291 13.55 -10.14 -1.96
C LEU A 291 13.08 -10.13 -0.51
N THR A 292 11.79 -10.36 -0.27
CA THR A 292 11.18 -10.23 1.05
C THR A 292 11.82 -11.17 2.07
N ALA A 293 11.99 -12.45 1.73
CA ALA A 293 12.59 -13.41 2.64
C ALA A 293 14.09 -13.18 2.85
N ARG A 294 14.87 -12.89 1.79
CA ARG A 294 16.30 -12.63 1.93
C ARG A 294 16.58 -11.34 2.69
N THR A 295 15.82 -10.27 2.47
CA THR A 295 15.95 -9.04 3.26
C THR A 295 15.67 -9.30 4.74
N ALA A 296 14.58 -10.01 5.06
CA ALA A 296 14.22 -10.31 6.46
C ALA A 296 15.28 -11.18 7.18
N LEU A 297 15.75 -12.25 6.52
CA LEU A 297 16.82 -13.12 7.06
C LEU A 297 18.15 -12.38 7.22
N GLY A 298 18.49 -11.52 6.25
CA GLY A 298 19.68 -10.69 6.32
C GLY A 298 19.65 -9.71 7.49
N PHE A 299 18.49 -9.09 7.71
CA PHE A 299 18.27 -8.13 8.79
C PHE A 299 18.34 -8.80 10.17
N GLN A 300 17.73 -9.97 10.34
CA GLN A 300 17.88 -10.76 11.57
C GLN A 300 19.34 -11.20 11.82
N ALA A 301 20.01 -11.75 10.79
CA ALA A 301 21.41 -12.17 10.92
C ALA A 301 22.32 -10.99 11.31
N GLU A 302 22.06 -9.81 10.76
CA GLU A 302 22.77 -8.58 11.11
C GLU A 302 22.55 -8.19 12.58
N ALA A 303 21.31 -8.20 13.06
CA ALA A 303 20.98 -7.92 14.45
C ALA A 303 21.64 -8.89 15.43
N LEU A 304 21.80 -10.15 15.03
CA LEU A 304 22.49 -11.19 15.81
C LEU A 304 24.03 -11.10 15.73
N GLY A 305 24.57 -10.17 14.94
CA GLY A 305 26.01 -10.00 14.74
C GLY A 305 26.64 -10.99 13.76
N ASP A 306 25.86 -11.84 13.08
CA ASP A 306 26.35 -12.72 12.01
C ASP A 306 26.45 -11.97 10.68
N ARG A 307 27.50 -11.15 10.60
CA ARG A 307 27.79 -10.29 9.46
C ARG A 307 27.92 -11.05 8.14
N ASN A 308 28.57 -12.21 8.14
CA ASN A 308 28.82 -12.94 6.89
C ASN A 308 27.52 -13.50 6.32
N THR A 309 26.65 -14.00 7.18
CA THR A 309 25.31 -14.46 6.81
C THR A 309 24.44 -13.30 6.35
N ALA A 310 24.46 -12.16 7.05
CA ALA A 310 23.75 -10.94 6.64
C ALA A 310 24.14 -10.47 5.23
N ILE A 311 25.46 -10.34 4.96
CA ILE A 311 25.98 -9.94 3.65
C ILE A 311 25.56 -10.92 2.54
N ARG A 312 25.58 -12.23 2.81
CA ARG A 312 25.13 -13.26 1.86
C ARG A 312 23.67 -13.02 1.48
N HIS A 313 22.80 -12.88 2.48
CA HIS A 313 21.38 -12.68 2.28
C HIS A 313 21.08 -11.40 1.52
N TYR A 314 21.63 -10.25 1.92
CA TYR A 314 21.37 -9.01 1.21
C TYR A 314 21.85 -9.06 -0.25
N ARG A 315 23.02 -9.67 -0.51
CA ARG A 315 23.49 -9.85 -1.88
C ARG A 315 22.51 -10.68 -2.72
N GLU A 316 21.94 -11.74 -2.15
CA GLU A 316 20.94 -12.56 -2.84
C GLU A 316 19.61 -11.81 -3.02
N ALA A 317 19.19 -11.01 -2.04
CA ALA A 317 18.03 -10.13 -2.13
C ALA A 317 18.15 -9.14 -3.31
N LEU A 318 19.34 -8.54 -3.48
CA LEU A 318 19.64 -7.62 -4.58
C LEU A 318 19.60 -8.30 -5.96
N GLY A 319 19.73 -9.63 -6.01
CA GLY A 319 19.56 -10.42 -7.24
C GLY A 319 18.12 -10.45 -7.76
N SER A 320 17.13 -9.97 -6.99
CA SER A 320 15.74 -9.84 -7.42
C SER A 320 15.51 -8.72 -8.43
N TYR A 321 16.39 -7.71 -8.47
CA TYR A 321 16.26 -6.49 -9.29
C TYR A 321 14.95 -5.69 -9.09
N LEU A 322 14.25 -5.90 -7.98
CA LEU A 322 13.03 -5.16 -7.62
C LEU A 322 13.37 -3.78 -7.04
N VAL A 323 14.01 -2.93 -7.85
CA VAL A 323 14.51 -1.61 -7.45
C VAL A 323 13.44 -0.62 -6.99
N ASN A 324 12.16 -0.92 -7.23
CA ASN A 324 11.04 -0.08 -6.81
C ASN A 324 10.45 -0.50 -5.45
N TRP A 325 11.01 -1.53 -4.80
CA TRP A 325 10.55 -2.02 -3.51
C TRP A 325 11.41 -1.45 -2.37
N ILE A 326 10.79 -1.06 -1.27
CA ILE A 326 11.50 -0.43 -0.15
C ILE A 326 12.43 -1.43 0.57
N GLU A 327 12.10 -2.72 0.58
CA GLU A 327 12.95 -3.79 1.06
C GLU A 327 14.23 -3.94 0.24
N TYR A 328 14.19 -3.59 -1.06
CA TYR A 328 15.37 -3.58 -1.91
C TYR A 328 16.32 -2.45 -1.50
N ASP A 329 15.78 -1.26 -1.24
CA ASP A 329 16.55 -0.13 -0.73
C ASP A 329 17.16 -0.44 0.64
N LEU A 330 16.40 -1.08 1.53
CA LEU A 330 16.90 -1.56 2.82
C LEU A 330 18.08 -2.52 2.63
N ALA A 331 17.89 -3.61 1.89
CA ALA A 331 18.94 -4.59 1.64
C ALA A 331 20.19 -3.97 1.00
N ARG A 332 19.99 -3.04 0.06
CA ARG A 332 21.08 -2.34 -0.64
C ARG A 332 21.92 -1.53 0.33
N GLN A 333 21.29 -0.72 1.16
CA GLN A 333 22.02 0.16 2.08
C GLN A 333 22.67 -0.62 3.22
N ARG A 334 21.97 -1.58 3.82
CA ARG A 334 22.58 -2.45 4.85
C ARG A 334 23.78 -3.22 4.29
N TYR A 335 23.69 -3.75 3.07
CA TYR A 335 24.83 -4.38 2.38
C TYR A 335 26.02 -3.44 2.22
N ILE A 336 25.79 -2.18 1.83
CA ILE A 336 26.84 -1.17 1.67
C ILE A 336 27.52 -0.90 3.03
N THR A 337 26.75 -0.63 4.07
CA THR A 337 27.24 -0.37 5.44
C THR A 337 28.10 -1.54 5.93
N LEU A 338 27.57 -2.77 5.86
CA LEU A 338 28.28 -3.99 6.23
C LEU A 338 29.49 -4.32 5.35
N ARG A 339 29.74 -3.62 4.25
CA ARG A 339 30.99 -3.77 3.47
C ARG A 339 31.98 -2.65 3.71
N GLN A 340 31.52 -1.48 4.15
CA GLN A 340 32.40 -0.37 4.49
C GLN A 340 33.10 -0.61 5.82
N ASP A 341 32.40 -1.14 6.83
CA ASP A 341 32.97 -1.50 8.14
C ASP A 341 34.02 -2.65 8.08
N GLN A 342 34.32 -3.16 6.88
CA GLN A 342 35.27 -4.25 6.62
C GLN A 342 36.66 -3.72 6.28
N LYS A 343 36.76 -2.42 5.97
CA LYS A 343 37.99 -1.67 5.71
C LYS A 343 38.41 -0.95 6.98
#